data_AF-H2YG98-F1
#
_entry.id   AF-H2YG98-F1
#
_cell.length_a   1.000
_cell.length_b   1.000
_cell.length_c   1.000
_cell.angle_alpha   90.00
_cell.angle_beta   90.00
_cell.angle_gamma   90.00
#
_symmetry.space_group_name_H-M   'P 1'
#
loop_
_entity.id
_entity.type
_entity.pdbx_description
1 polymer ?
#
loop_
_entity_poly.entity_id
_entity_poly.type
_entity_poly.pdbx_seq_one_letter_code
_entity_poly.pdbx_strand_id
1 'polypeptide(L)'
;MELQDSLDETGKSKEILRTGHGLDPKKRKKIAYKTSELRLLDAMDGICERILQYNIHKERKGSLRFAKGRSETMETLQGLVAKGVNVELGIPYDLWDEPSVEVTLMKKQCERMLEEYEEVIEDWYFKKQDKKTLVNYLCRDNVLQRNNQACLEETWTGKEKKYQEDDAKVPTRKKKKKKSSVVGSSKEKEEL
;
A
#
# COMPACT_ATOMS: atom_id res chain seq x y z
N MET A 1 -7.00 -10.62 -3.14
CA MET A 1 -5.52 -10.76 -3.18
C MET A 1 -5.17 -10.71 -4.64
N GLU A 2 -4.33 -9.77 -5.09
CA GLU A 2 -4.24 -9.38 -6.51
C GLU A 2 -4.04 -10.55 -7.49
N LEU A 3 -3.21 -11.55 -7.15
CA LEU A 3 -3.03 -12.75 -7.99
C LEU A 3 -4.32 -13.55 -8.15
N GLN A 4 -5.00 -13.82 -7.05
CA GLN A 4 -6.26 -14.56 -7.09
C GLN A 4 -7.34 -13.77 -7.84
N ASP A 5 -7.40 -12.46 -7.63
CA ASP A 5 -8.36 -11.58 -8.28
C ASP A 5 -8.12 -11.53 -9.81
N SER A 6 -6.85 -11.43 -10.24
CA SER A 6 -6.44 -11.51 -11.66
C SER A 6 -6.78 -12.86 -12.30
N LEU A 7 -6.60 -13.95 -11.55
CA LEU A 7 -7.02 -15.28 -11.99
C LEU A 7 -8.56 -15.36 -12.10
N ASP A 8 -9.32 -14.83 -11.16
CA ASP A 8 -10.78 -14.86 -11.23
C ASP A 8 -11.34 -14.02 -12.40
N GLU A 9 -10.68 -12.91 -12.73
CA GLU A 9 -10.95 -12.09 -13.93
C GLU A 9 -10.74 -12.91 -15.21
N THR A 10 -9.56 -13.50 -15.36
CA THR A 10 -9.17 -14.25 -16.57
C THR A 10 -9.82 -15.63 -16.67
N GLY A 11 -10.29 -16.19 -15.55
CA GLY A 11 -10.89 -17.53 -15.49
C GLY A 11 -12.25 -17.66 -16.19
N LYS A 12 -12.85 -16.53 -16.58
CA LYS A 12 -14.10 -16.46 -17.35
C LYS A 12 -13.87 -16.64 -18.85
N SER A 13 -12.63 -16.53 -19.33
CA SER A 13 -12.32 -16.67 -20.76
C SER A 13 -12.47 -18.14 -21.20
N LYS A 14 -13.00 -18.33 -22.41
CA LYS A 14 -13.16 -19.64 -23.07
C LYS A 14 -12.08 -19.89 -24.12
N GLU A 15 -10.95 -19.21 -24.00
CA GLU A 15 -9.89 -19.24 -24.99
C GLU A 15 -9.19 -20.61 -25.04
N ILE A 16 -8.85 -21.04 -26.26
CA ILE A 16 -8.18 -22.31 -26.53
C ILE A 16 -6.88 -22.01 -27.26
N LEU A 17 -5.77 -22.30 -26.60
CA LEU A 17 -4.43 -22.23 -27.16
C LEU A 17 -4.20 -23.41 -28.10
N ARG A 18 -3.55 -23.14 -29.24
CA ARG A 18 -3.17 -24.16 -30.22
C ARG A 18 -1.65 -24.26 -30.28
N THR A 19 -1.10 -25.31 -29.70
CA THR A 19 0.35 -25.51 -29.63
C THR A 19 0.83 -26.48 -30.72
N GLY A 20 1.85 -26.08 -31.49
CA GLY A 20 2.55 -26.92 -32.47
C GLY A 20 2.91 -26.21 -33.79
N HIS A 21 4.11 -26.47 -34.31
CA HIS A 21 4.54 -26.03 -35.64
C HIS A 21 4.20 -27.08 -36.69
N GLY A 22 3.23 -26.76 -37.54
CA GLY A 22 2.79 -27.62 -38.63
C GLY A 22 1.76 -26.89 -39.49
N LEU A 23 1.85 -27.10 -40.81
CA LEU A 23 0.90 -26.56 -41.79
C LEU A 23 -0.49 -27.17 -41.64
N ASP A 24 -0.59 -28.36 -41.03
CA ASP A 24 -1.84 -29.07 -40.75
C ASP A 24 -2.52 -28.56 -39.47
N PRO A 25 -3.66 -27.85 -39.56
CA PRO A 25 -4.36 -27.32 -38.38
C PRO A 25 -4.98 -28.43 -37.50
N LYS A 26 -5.20 -29.63 -38.06
CA LYS A 26 -5.80 -30.78 -37.35
C LYS A 26 -4.82 -31.50 -36.42
N LYS A 27 -3.50 -31.31 -36.60
CA LYS A 27 -2.45 -31.94 -35.78
C LYS A 27 -2.02 -31.09 -34.58
N ARG A 28 -2.57 -29.87 -34.43
CA ARG A 28 -2.22 -28.96 -33.32
C ARG A 28 -2.91 -29.40 -32.03
N LYS A 29 -2.14 -29.47 -30.94
CA LYS A 29 -2.70 -29.75 -29.60
C LYS A 29 -3.51 -28.55 -29.15
N LYS A 30 -4.70 -28.80 -28.60
CA LYS A 30 -5.59 -27.76 -28.06
C LYS A 30 -5.51 -27.80 -26.53
N ILE A 31 -5.11 -26.69 -25.93
CA ILE A 31 -5.02 -26.53 -24.47
C ILE A 31 -5.95 -25.39 -24.09
N ALA A 32 -6.74 -25.54 -23.03
CA ALA A 32 -7.56 -24.44 -22.53
C ALA A 32 -6.66 -23.40 -21.87
N TYR A 33 -6.84 -22.11 -22.19
CA TYR A 33 -6.09 -21.02 -21.57
C TYR A 33 -6.20 -21.05 -20.04
N LYS A 34 -7.39 -21.37 -19.53
CA LYS A 34 -7.69 -21.50 -18.10
C LYS A 34 -6.72 -22.43 -17.35
N THR A 35 -6.25 -23.50 -17.98
CA THR A 35 -5.35 -24.49 -17.34
C THR A 35 -3.93 -24.41 -17.87
N SER A 36 -3.63 -23.45 -18.73
CA SER A 36 -2.29 -23.26 -19.28
C SER A 36 -1.36 -22.57 -18.29
N GLU A 37 -0.08 -22.90 -18.38
CA GLU A 37 1.05 -22.21 -17.75
C GLU A 37 1.15 -20.75 -18.22
N LEU A 38 0.90 -20.50 -19.52
CA LEU A 38 0.91 -19.15 -20.09
C LEU A 38 0.03 -18.18 -19.29
N ARG A 39 -1.19 -18.59 -18.94
CA ARG A 39 -2.10 -17.78 -18.11
C ARG A 39 -1.51 -17.45 -16.73
N LEU A 40 -0.77 -18.38 -16.12
CA LEU A 40 -0.16 -18.14 -14.81
C LEU A 40 0.97 -17.10 -14.94
N LEU A 41 1.82 -17.23 -15.96
CA LEU A 41 2.89 -16.27 -16.25
C LEU A 41 2.33 -14.87 -16.54
N ASP A 42 1.33 -14.76 -17.42
CA ASP A 42 0.66 -13.49 -17.73
C ASP A 42 0.08 -12.84 -16.46
N ALA A 43 -0.51 -13.67 -15.58
CA ALA A 43 -1.07 -13.18 -14.33
C ALA A 43 0.05 -12.68 -13.40
N MET A 44 1.12 -13.45 -13.21
CA MET A 44 2.24 -13.13 -12.31
C MET A 44 2.95 -11.83 -12.69
N ASP A 45 3.20 -11.60 -13.98
CA ASP A 45 3.93 -10.43 -14.48
C ASP A 45 3.23 -9.10 -14.14
N GLY A 46 1.90 -9.03 -14.33
CA GLY A 46 1.15 -7.78 -14.17
C GLY A 46 0.73 -7.42 -12.73
N ILE A 47 0.94 -8.30 -11.74
CA ILE A 47 0.37 -8.10 -10.39
C ILE A 47 1.13 -7.06 -9.58
N CYS A 48 2.46 -7.08 -9.64
CA CYS A 48 3.25 -6.15 -8.84
C CYS A 48 3.11 -4.70 -9.34
N GLU A 49 2.68 -4.47 -10.58
CA GLU A 49 2.30 -3.14 -11.04
C GLU A 49 1.00 -2.64 -10.38
N ARG A 50 0.03 -3.54 -10.14
CA ARG A 50 -1.22 -3.18 -9.44
C ARG A 50 -0.98 -2.69 -8.02
N ILE A 51 0.16 -3.04 -7.42
CA ILE A 51 0.57 -2.54 -6.09
C ILE A 51 0.74 -1.01 -6.08
N LEU A 52 1.09 -0.39 -7.20
CA LEU A 52 1.23 1.08 -7.28
C LEU A 52 -0.11 1.82 -7.13
N GLN A 53 -1.24 1.13 -7.25
CA GLN A 53 -2.57 1.71 -7.02
C GLN A 53 -2.92 1.84 -5.53
N TYR A 54 -2.09 1.28 -4.65
CA TYR A 54 -2.27 1.38 -3.21
C TYR A 54 -1.69 2.69 -2.69
N ASN A 55 -2.36 3.24 -1.68
CA ASN A 55 -1.92 4.40 -0.95
C ASN A 55 -1.74 4.08 0.53
N ILE A 56 -0.94 4.91 1.20
CA ILE A 56 -0.78 4.85 2.65
C ILE A 56 -1.90 5.64 3.31
N HIS A 57 -2.68 4.92 4.10
CA HIS A 57 -3.66 5.46 5.02
C HIS A 57 -3.01 5.59 6.40
N LYS A 58 -2.50 6.79 6.72
CA LYS A 58 -1.86 7.08 8.01
C LYS A 58 -2.82 6.95 9.19
N GLU A 59 -4.11 7.05 8.92
CA GLU A 59 -5.19 6.89 9.90
C GLU A 59 -5.41 5.44 10.34
N ARG A 60 -4.94 4.45 9.56
CA ARG A 60 -5.15 3.02 9.85
C ARG A 60 -3.92 2.41 10.51
N LYS A 61 -4.07 1.25 11.13
CA LYS A 61 -2.95 0.48 11.72
C LYS A 61 -2.72 -0.85 11.00
N GLY A 62 -1.53 -1.41 11.22
CA GLY A 62 -1.15 -2.72 10.68
C GLY A 62 -1.08 -2.76 9.16
N SER A 63 -1.49 -3.90 8.60
CA SER A 63 -1.51 -4.13 7.15
C SER A 63 -2.60 -3.32 6.44
N LEU A 64 -3.66 -2.92 7.17
CA LEU A 64 -4.78 -2.13 6.66
C LEU A 64 -4.39 -0.71 6.22
N ARG A 65 -3.17 -0.26 6.56
CA ARG A 65 -2.58 1.00 6.10
C ARG A 65 -2.42 1.06 4.60
N PHE A 66 -2.25 -0.07 3.93
CA PHE A 66 -2.18 -0.13 2.48
C PHE A 66 -3.56 -0.40 1.92
N ALA A 67 -4.18 0.61 1.31
CA ALA A 67 -5.47 0.42 0.63
C ALA A 67 -5.55 1.27 -0.64
N LYS A 68 -6.38 0.81 -1.58
CA LYS A 68 -6.64 1.53 -2.83
C LYS A 68 -7.51 2.76 -2.55
N GLY A 69 -7.28 3.83 -3.31
CA GLY A 69 -8.01 5.09 -3.17
C GLY A 69 -7.30 6.15 -2.33
N ARG A 70 -7.90 7.33 -2.19
CA ARG A 70 -7.29 8.46 -1.49
C ARG A 70 -7.38 8.26 0.03
N SER A 71 -6.32 8.62 0.76
CA SER A 71 -6.34 8.57 2.23
C SER A 71 -7.11 9.75 2.82
N GLU A 72 -7.72 9.57 3.99
CA GLU A 72 -8.50 10.64 4.65
C GLU A 72 -7.59 11.86 4.94
N THR A 73 -6.34 11.59 5.30
CA THR A 73 -5.34 12.63 5.55
C THR A 73 -5.02 13.44 4.29
N MET A 74 -4.80 12.78 3.15
CA MET A 74 -4.52 13.47 1.88
C MET A 74 -5.74 14.24 1.37
N GLU A 75 -6.94 13.68 1.51
CA GLU A 75 -8.20 14.37 1.16
C GLU A 75 -8.39 15.65 1.99
N THR A 76 -8.09 15.60 3.29
CA THR A 76 -8.14 16.77 4.17
C THR A 76 -7.13 17.83 3.75
N LEU A 77 -5.90 17.44 3.43
CA LEU A 77 -4.84 18.36 2.99
C LEU A 77 -5.22 19.07 1.68
N GLN A 78 -5.73 18.34 0.69
CA GLN A 78 -6.22 18.94 -0.54
C GLN A 78 -7.43 19.85 -0.30
N GLY A 79 -8.33 19.48 0.60
CA GLY A 79 -9.46 20.33 0.99
C GLY A 79 -9.03 21.67 1.60
N LEU A 80 -7.91 21.70 2.32
CA LEU A 80 -7.32 22.94 2.84
C LEU A 80 -6.72 23.79 1.71
N VAL A 81 -5.98 23.18 0.80
CA VAL A 81 -5.41 23.85 -0.39
C VAL A 81 -6.50 24.43 -1.27
N ALA A 82 -7.57 23.66 -1.54
CA ALA A 82 -8.71 24.11 -2.34
C ALA A 82 -9.44 25.31 -1.72
N LYS A 83 -9.36 25.47 -0.39
CA LYS A 83 -9.90 26.63 0.35
C LYS A 83 -8.95 27.83 0.37
N GLY A 84 -7.80 27.74 -0.31
CA GLY A 84 -6.80 28.81 -0.38
C GLY A 84 -5.81 28.84 0.78
N VAL A 85 -5.75 27.79 1.60
CA VAL A 85 -4.70 27.67 2.63
C VAL A 85 -3.41 27.21 1.96
N ASN A 86 -2.32 27.96 2.15
CA ASN A 86 -1.01 27.53 1.68
C ASN A 86 -0.49 26.39 2.57
N VAL A 87 -0.58 25.15 2.08
CA VAL A 87 -0.05 23.96 2.74
C VAL A 87 1.27 23.58 2.08
N GLU A 88 2.38 23.92 2.73
CA GLU A 88 3.71 23.55 2.25
C GLU A 88 4.05 22.12 2.73
N LEU A 89 3.74 21.12 1.90
CA LEU A 89 4.15 19.73 2.16
C LEU A 89 5.60 19.44 1.75
N GLY A 90 6.30 20.42 1.16
CA GLY A 90 7.63 20.23 0.58
C GLY A 90 7.64 19.33 -0.68
N ILE A 91 6.45 19.03 -1.23
CA ILE A 91 6.25 18.21 -2.42
C ILE A 91 5.35 19.00 -3.39
N PRO A 92 5.78 19.22 -4.65
CA PRO A 92 4.97 19.83 -5.70
C PRO A 92 3.64 19.13 -5.91
N TYR A 93 2.57 19.87 -6.24
CA TYR A 93 1.22 19.33 -6.44
C TYR A 93 1.15 18.21 -7.46
N ASP A 94 1.97 18.29 -8.52
CA ASP A 94 2.01 17.28 -9.58
C ASP A 94 2.46 15.89 -9.07
N LEU A 95 3.18 15.85 -7.94
CA LEU A 95 3.70 14.62 -7.34
C LEU A 95 2.78 14.08 -6.22
N TRP A 96 1.62 14.69 -5.96
CA TRP A 96 0.72 14.24 -4.88
C TRP A 96 -0.03 12.95 -5.22
N ASP A 97 -0.15 12.64 -6.51
CA ASP A 97 -0.76 11.40 -6.98
C ASP A 97 0.29 10.32 -7.29
N GLU A 98 1.58 10.60 -7.04
CA GLU A 98 2.65 9.60 -7.18
C GLU A 98 2.67 8.61 -6.00
N PRO A 99 3.00 7.33 -6.26
CA PRO A 99 3.10 6.33 -5.22
C PRO A 99 4.23 6.67 -4.24
N SER A 100 3.90 6.66 -2.96
CA SER A 100 4.87 6.89 -1.89
C SER A 100 6.01 5.87 -1.87
N VAL A 101 7.11 6.23 -1.18
CA VAL A 101 8.27 5.34 -1.01
C VAL A 101 7.90 4.00 -0.36
N GLU A 102 7.00 3.98 0.63
CA GLU A 102 6.58 2.71 1.25
C GLU A 102 5.80 1.82 0.26
N VAL A 103 4.99 2.41 -0.63
CA VAL A 103 4.26 1.66 -1.69
C VAL A 103 5.23 1.13 -2.74
N THR A 104 6.22 1.93 -3.13
CA THR A 104 7.27 1.49 -4.06
C THR A 104 8.12 0.37 -3.45
N LEU A 105 8.39 0.42 -2.14
CA LEU A 105 9.02 -0.67 -1.42
C LEU A 105 8.13 -1.92 -1.38
N MET A 106 6.82 -1.76 -1.20
CA MET A 106 5.85 -2.86 -1.25
C MET A 106 5.82 -3.52 -2.63
N LYS A 107 5.95 -2.76 -3.72
CA LYS A 107 6.12 -3.31 -5.07
C LYS A 107 7.37 -4.19 -5.17
N LYS A 108 8.51 -3.71 -4.68
CA LYS A 108 9.76 -4.50 -4.66
C LYS A 108 9.65 -5.78 -3.81
N GLN A 109 8.88 -5.71 -2.73
CA GLN A 109 8.59 -6.89 -1.90
C GLN A 109 7.68 -7.90 -2.63
N CYS A 110 6.71 -7.41 -3.41
CA CYS A 110 5.89 -8.26 -4.28
C CYS A 110 6.75 -8.99 -5.32
N GLU A 111 7.64 -8.26 -6.01
CA GLU A 111 8.54 -8.85 -7.03
C GLU A 111 9.39 -9.97 -6.42
N ARG A 112 10.06 -9.67 -5.30
CA ARG A 112 10.85 -10.67 -4.57
C ARG A 112 10.01 -11.87 -4.12
N MET A 113 8.78 -11.64 -3.65
CA MET A 113 7.91 -12.72 -3.21
C MET A 113 7.49 -13.63 -4.38
N LEU A 114 7.25 -13.07 -5.57
CA LEU A 114 6.94 -13.88 -6.74
C LEU A 114 8.15 -14.69 -7.19
N GLU A 115 9.34 -14.10 -7.19
CA GLU A 115 10.59 -14.80 -7.52
C GLU A 115 10.90 -15.93 -6.54
N GLU A 116 10.82 -15.68 -5.22
CA GLU A 116 11.16 -16.66 -4.19
C GLU A 116 10.15 -17.82 -4.09
N TYR A 117 8.88 -17.56 -4.40
CA TYR A 117 7.79 -18.53 -4.20
C TYR A 117 7.13 -18.97 -5.52
N GLU A 118 7.80 -18.81 -6.66
CA GLU A 118 7.31 -19.22 -7.99
C GLU A 118 6.85 -20.68 -8.00
N GLU A 119 7.72 -21.62 -7.62
CA GLU A 119 7.39 -23.06 -7.60
C GLU A 119 6.20 -23.38 -6.68
N VAL A 120 6.07 -22.65 -5.57
CA VAL A 120 4.97 -22.82 -4.61
C VAL A 120 3.65 -22.35 -5.24
N ILE A 121 3.68 -21.21 -5.93
CA ILE A 121 2.52 -20.67 -6.64
C ILE A 121 2.10 -21.60 -7.78
N GLU A 122 3.05 -22.14 -8.54
CA GLU A 122 2.78 -23.13 -9.60
C GLU A 122 2.13 -24.41 -9.04
N ASP A 123 2.68 -24.99 -7.97
CA ASP A 123 2.11 -26.19 -7.34
C ASP A 123 0.68 -25.96 -6.87
N TRP A 124 0.40 -24.77 -6.33
CA TRP A 124 -0.95 -24.37 -5.98
C TRP A 124 -1.85 -24.25 -7.22
N TYR A 125 -1.40 -23.55 -8.24
CA TYR A 125 -2.14 -23.27 -9.47
C TYR A 125 -2.56 -24.56 -10.19
N PHE A 126 -1.66 -25.54 -10.30
CA PHE A 126 -1.95 -26.77 -11.04
C PHE A 126 -2.63 -27.86 -10.20
N LYS A 127 -2.43 -27.91 -8.88
CA LYS A 127 -2.83 -29.08 -8.06
C LYS A 127 -3.80 -28.77 -6.93
N LYS A 128 -3.97 -27.50 -6.52
CA LYS A 128 -4.66 -27.15 -5.26
C LYS A 128 -5.68 -26.02 -5.36
N GLN A 129 -5.94 -25.46 -6.54
CA GLN A 129 -6.96 -24.40 -6.73
C GLN A 129 -8.32 -24.74 -6.09
N ASP A 130 -8.79 -25.99 -6.25
CA ASP A 130 -10.10 -26.41 -5.73
C ASP A 130 -10.11 -26.69 -4.21
N LYS A 131 -8.93 -26.77 -3.57
CA LYS A 131 -8.77 -27.26 -2.19
C LYS A 131 -8.51 -26.15 -1.18
N LYS A 132 -7.72 -25.14 -1.56
CA LYS A 132 -7.28 -24.06 -0.67
C LYS A 132 -7.23 -22.74 -1.43
N THR A 133 -7.61 -21.66 -0.76
CA THR A 133 -7.38 -20.31 -1.26
C THR A 133 -5.88 -20.00 -1.32
N LEU A 134 -5.48 -19.15 -2.26
CA LEU A 134 -4.08 -18.76 -2.44
C LEU A 134 -3.50 -18.16 -1.16
N VAL A 135 -4.25 -17.28 -0.49
CA VAL A 135 -3.82 -16.64 0.76
C VAL A 135 -3.44 -17.68 1.82
N ASN A 136 -4.24 -18.72 2.00
CA ASN A 136 -3.94 -19.74 3.02
C ASN A 136 -2.74 -20.60 2.61
N TYR A 137 -2.65 -20.99 1.35
CA TYR A 137 -1.55 -21.83 0.90
C TYR A 137 -0.21 -21.07 0.85
N LEU A 138 -0.19 -19.88 0.25
CA LEU A 138 1.03 -19.08 0.13
C LEU A 138 1.38 -18.42 1.47
N CYS A 139 0.47 -17.61 2.03
CA CYS A 139 0.79 -16.82 3.22
C CYS A 139 0.86 -17.64 4.50
N ARG A 140 -0.15 -18.47 4.83
CA ARG A 140 -0.14 -19.21 6.11
C ARG A 140 0.81 -20.39 6.12
N ASP A 141 0.87 -21.14 5.02
CA ASP A 141 1.61 -22.41 5.00
C ASP A 141 3.09 -22.23 4.60
N ASN A 142 3.44 -21.22 3.78
CA ASN A 142 4.79 -21.10 3.21
C ASN A 142 5.53 -19.80 3.61
N VAL A 143 4.87 -18.64 3.61
CA VAL A 143 5.55 -17.34 3.81
C VAL A 143 5.61 -16.91 5.28
N LEU A 144 4.49 -16.97 6.00
CA LEU A 144 4.40 -16.43 7.36
C LEU A 144 4.81 -17.46 8.42
N GLN A 145 5.52 -16.99 9.44
CA GLN A 145 5.79 -17.77 10.64
C GLN A 145 4.49 -18.02 11.43
N ARG A 146 4.41 -19.16 12.13
CA ARG A 146 3.20 -19.58 12.87
C ARG A 146 2.73 -18.56 13.92
N ASN A 147 3.66 -17.81 14.50
CA ASN A 147 3.39 -16.78 15.50
C ASN A 147 3.05 -15.40 14.91
N ASN A 148 3.13 -15.23 13.59
CA ASN A 148 2.93 -13.95 12.93
C ASN A 148 1.92 -14.04 11.77
N GLN A 149 0.69 -14.45 12.10
CA GLN A 149 -0.41 -14.61 11.13
C GLN A 149 -1.59 -13.65 11.38
N ALA A 150 -1.48 -12.77 12.38
CA ALA A 150 -2.55 -11.86 12.78
C ALA A 150 -2.96 -10.89 11.64
N CYS A 151 -2.03 -10.52 10.76
CA CYS A 151 -2.29 -9.62 9.63
C CYS A 151 -3.34 -10.16 8.64
N LEU A 152 -3.52 -11.49 8.57
CA LEU A 152 -4.50 -12.12 7.68
C LEU A 152 -5.94 -12.03 8.19
N GLU A 153 -6.11 -11.66 9.46
CA GLU A 153 -7.40 -11.58 10.15
C GLU A 153 -7.80 -10.13 10.44
N GLU A 154 -6.92 -9.17 10.11
CA GLU A 154 -7.19 -7.75 10.25
C GLU A 154 -8.35 -7.33 9.35
N THR A 155 -9.33 -6.63 9.93
CA THR A 155 -10.46 -6.07 9.19
C THR A 155 -10.68 -4.61 9.58
N TRP A 156 -10.85 -3.76 8.57
CA TRP A 156 -11.10 -2.34 8.79
C TRP A 156 -12.55 -2.12 9.24
N THR A 157 -12.74 -1.68 10.49
CA THR A 157 -14.07 -1.44 11.06
C THR A 157 -14.53 0.03 10.95
N GLY A 158 -13.72 0.91 10.36
CA GLY A 158 -14.00 2.35 10.26
C GLY A 158 -13.82 3.14 11.56
N LYS A 159 -13.46 2.47 12.67
CA LYS A 159 -13.41 3.06 14.02
C LYS A 159 -12.02 3.52 14.47
N GLU A 160 -10.96 3.29 13.70
CA GLU A 160 -9.63 3.80 14.07
C GLU A 160 -9.49 5.30 13.70
N LYS A 161 -10.34 6.15 14.28
CA LYS A 161 -10.04 7.58 14.40
C LYS A 161 -9.60 7.82 15.84
N LYS A 162 -8.30 7.85 16.09
CA LYS A 162 -7.74 8.44 17.31
C LYS A 162 -6.48 9.22 16.95
N TYR A 163 -6.66 10.49 16.60
CA TYR A 163 -5.73 11.49 17.09
C TYR A 163 -5.79 11.40 18.61
N GLN A 164 -4.79 10.77 19.22
CA GLN A 164 -4.54 10.89 20.65
C GLN A 164 -4.03 12.31 20.88
N GLU A 165 -4.87 13.13 21.49
CA GLU A 165 -4.53 14.48 21.96
C GLU A 165 -3.73 14.36 23.26
N ASP A 166 -2.55 13.75 23.18
CA ASP A 166 -1.64 13.57 24.31
C ASP A 166 -0.36 14.37 24.07
N ASP A 167 -0.45 15.70 24.13
CA ASP A 167 0.64 16.60 24.59
C ASP A 167 0.20 18.07 24.54
N ALA A 168 -0.68 18.46 25.46
CA ALA A 168 -0.95 19.86 25.80
C ALA A 168 -0.68 20.12 27.28
N LYS A 169 0.57 19.94 27.73
CA LYS A 169 1.06 20.61 28.94
C LYS A 169 1.61 21.98 28.57
N VAL A 170 0.73 22.96 28.46
CA VAL A 170 1.10 24.38 28.46
C VAL A 170 1.48 24.77 29.90
N PRO A 171 2.71 25.18 30.21
CA PRO A 171 3.03 25.70 31.53
C PRO A 171 2.43 27.10 31.69
N THR A 172 1.40 27.21 32.53
CA THR A 172 0.80 28.50 32.93
C THR A 172 1.81 29.35 33.70
N ARG A 173 2.38 30.36 33.05
CA ARG A 173 3.23 31.38 33.69
C ARG A 173 2.34 32.37 34.46
N LYS A 174 2.35 32.30 35.79
CA LYS A 174 1.64 33.22 36.70
C LYS A 174 2.12 34.67 36.48
N LYS A 175 1.18 35.58 36.17
CA LYS A 175 1.39 37.04 36.17
C LYS A 175 1.69 37.53 37.60
N LYS A 176 2.89 38.06 37.86
CA LYS A 176 3.16 38.96 39.00
C LYS A 176 3.07 40.41 38.53
N LYS A 177 2.18 41.19 39.13
CA LYS A 177 2.00 42.64 38.90
C LYS A 177 2.74 43.43 40.00
N LYS A 178 3.64 44.35 39.55
CA LYS A 178 4.02 45.69 40.07
C LYS A 178 4.54 45.81 41.52
N LYS A 179 5.44 46.74 41.91
CA LYS A 179 5.72 48.10 41.40
C LYS A 179 7.04 48.68 42.00
N SER A 180 7.72 49.52 41.20
CA SER A 180 8.42 50.80 41.50
C SER A 180 9.52 50.94 42.57
N SER A 181 10.69 51.47 42.15
CA SER A 181 11.22 52.84 42.45
C SER A 181 12.72 52.92 42.04
N VAL A 182 13.15 53.68 41.00
CA VAL A 182 13.51 55.13 40.95
C VAL A 182 15.04 55.37 41.04
N VAL A 183 15.53 56.27 40.16
CA VAL A 183 16.89 56.88 40.00
C VAL A 183 17.95 55.97 39.35
N GLY A 184 18.74 56.34 38.34
CA GLY A 184 18.94 57.58 37.57
C GLY A 184 20.34 57.54 36.92
N SER A 185 20.47 58.22 35.77
CA SER A 185 21.71 58.74 35.14
C SER A 185 22.53 57.88 34.15
N SER A 186 22.38 58.27 32.87
CA SER A 186 23.41 58.72 31.91
C SER A 186 24.63 57.83 31.54
N LYS A 187 24.77 57.44 30.25
CA LYS A 187 25.56 58.13 29.19
C LYS A 187 25.75 57.26 27.92
N GLU A 188 25.76 57.95 26.79
CA GLU A 188 26.10 57.52 25.40
C GLU A 188 27.42 56.74 25.25
N LYS A 189 27.50 55.85 24.24
CA LYS A 189 28.25 56.11 22.97
C LYS A 189 28.23 54.92 21.98
N GLU A 190 27.94 55.29 20.72
CA GLU A 190 28.51 54.85 19.40
C GLU A 190 28.92 53.38 19.20
N GLU A 191 28.32 52.64 18.27
CA GLU A 191 28.59 52.62 16.81
C GLU A 191 30.05 52.30 16.43
N LEU A 192 30.23 51.11 15.85
CA LEU A 192 30.81 50.95 14.50
C LEU A 192 30.18 49.70 13.84
#